data_AF-A0A7S0W613-F1
#
_entry.id   AF-A0A7S0W613-F1
#
_cell.length_a   1.000
_cell.length_b   1.000
_cell.length_c   1.000
_cell.angle_alpha   90.00
_cell.angle_beta   90.00
_cell.angle_gamma   90.00
#
_symmetry.space_group_name_H-M   'P 1'
#
loop_
_entity.id
_entity.type
_entity.pdbx_description
1 polymer ?
#
loop_
_entity_poly.entity_id
_entity_poly.type
_entity_poly.pdbx_seq_one_letter_code
_entity_poly.pdbx_strand_id
1 'polypeptide(L)'
;SAAYPAPGGAMSSLSSMLRSLTLSSPVKVGFRDAMRMAAAKGNTKQKQGKMGAKKVAKKPDPGAKKGKGKGLEGKYALHAKVLEARGEERYERSEEQVAADREIAKEFTRQRMRRHIEQQKWLTRKIRLRDEAIEALPEELKAEGRSLDQEDFPMDRHIWTEFPPIKGFDPTAEEKPRPKVEA
;
A
#
# COMPACT_ATOMS: atom_id res chain seq x y z
N SER A 1 13.41 1.24 67.83
CA SER A 1 13.36 -0.21 67.55
C SER A 1 12.09 -0.50 66.75
N ALA A 2 12.11 -1.57 65.96
CA ALA A 2 11.03 -2.08 65.10
C ALA A 2 10.73 -1.25 63.83
N ALA A 3 10.39 -1.81 62.68
CA ALA A 3 10.51 -3.16 62.11
C ALA A 3 10.14 -2.98 60.63
N TYR A 4 10.89 -3.55 59.69
CA TYR A 4 10.45 -3.62 58.29
C TYR A 4 9.33 -4.65 58.15
N PRO A 5 8.30 -4.37 57.34
CA PRO A 5 7.55 -5.41 56.68
C PRO A 5 7.91 -5.43 55.18
N ALA A 6 8.46 -6.54 54.72
CA ALA A 6 8.23 -6.99 53.35
C ALA A 6 6.82 -7.62 53.31
N PRO A 7 6.03 -7.33 52.27
CA PRO A 7 5.52 -8.45 51.49
C PRO A 7 5.51 -8.17 49.99
N GLY A 8 5.92 -9.18 49.23
CA GLY A 8 5.73 -9.23 47.80
C GLY A 8 4.25 -9.29 47.40
N GLY A 9 4.01 -9.02 46.11
CA GLY A 9 2.75 -9.27 45.44
C GLY A 9 2.00 -8.01 45.02
N ALA A 10 2.37 -7.41 43.89
CA ALA A 10 1.49 -6.68 42.96
C ALA A 10 2.31 -5.89 41.93
N MET A 11 3.04 -6.57 41.03
CA MET A 11 3.61 -5.93 39.82
C MET A 11 2.99 -6.55 38.55
N SER A 12 1.70 -6.88 38.60
CA SER A 12 0.89 -7.25 37.43
C SER A 12 -0.06 -6.14 36.96
N SER A 13 -0.10 -4.97 37.62
CA SER A 13 -1.10 -3.92 37.36
C SER A 13 -0.62 -2.75 36.50
N LEU A 14 0.67 -2.65 36.16
CA LEU A 14 1.17 -1.59 35.27
C LEU A 14 1.20 -1.99 33.78
N SER A 15 1.08 -3.30 33.47
CA SER A 15 0.95 -3.77 32.08
C SER A 15 -0.49 -3.72 31.55
N SER A 16 -1.49 -3.54 32.42
CA SER A 16 -2.91 -3.47 32.04
C SER A 16 -3.39 -2.07 31.66
N MET A 17 -2.68 -1.00 32.09
CA MET A 17 -3.06 0.39 31.76
C MET A 17 -2.61 0.87 30.37
N LEU A 18 -1.71 0.14 29.70
CA LEU A 18 -1.26 0.47 28.33
C LEU A 18 -2.09 -0.20 27.21
N ARG A 19 -3.19 -0.90 27.54
CA ARG A 19 -4.09 -1.53 26.56
C ARG A 19 -5.44 -0.84 26.37
N SER A 20 -5.78 0.18 27.15
CA SER A 20 -7.12 0.80 27.11
C SER A 20 -7.25 2.08 26.27
N LEU A 21 -6.18 2.55 25.60
CA LEU A 21 -6.19 3.78 24.80
C LEU A 21 -6.32 3.57 23.28
N THR A 22 -6.76 2.40 22.83
CA THR A 22 -7.00 2.15 21.39
C THR A 22 -8.41 1.64 21.10
N LEU A 23 -9.44 2.42 21.45
CA LEU A 23 -10.76 2.27 20.85
C LEU A 23 -11.26 3.63 20.34
N SER A 24 -11.05 3.90 19.05
CA SER A 24 -12.06 4.49 18.18
C SER A 24 -11.59 4.48 16.71
N SER A 25 -11.70 3.33 16.06
CA SER A 25 -12.15 3.25 14.66
C SER A 25 -12.45 1.77 14.33
N PRO A 26 -13.61 1.44 13.74
CA PRO A 26 -13.93 0.08 13.36
C PRO A 26 -13.33 -0.22 11.98
N VAL A 27 -12.08 -0.69 11.94
CA VAL A 27 -11.52 -1.27 10.71
C VAL A 27 -11.95 -2.74 10.65
N LYS A 28 -12.87 -3.02 9.71
CA LYS A 28 -13.45 -4.33 9.38
C LYS A 28 -12.41 -5.46 9.40
N VAL A 29 -12.43 -6.28 10.44
CA VAL A 29 -11.78 -7.59 10.50
C VAL A 29 -12.65 -8.60 9.72
N GLY A 30 -12.72 -8.46 8.40
CA GLY A 30 -13.66 -9.24 7.56
C GLY A 30 -13.13 -10.59 7.05
N PHE A 31 -11.83 -10.86 7.16
CA PHE A 31 -11.23 -12.00 6.43
C PHE A 31 -11.16 -13.29 7.26
N ARG A 32 -10.82 -13.18 8.56
CA ARG A 32 -10.66 -14.36 9.43
C ARG A 32 -12.00 -14.97 9.84
N ASP A 33 -13.02 -14.16 10.05
CA ASP A 33 -14.36 -14.64 10.45
C ASP A 33 -15.16 -15.22 9.28
N ALA A 34 -14.95 -14.70 8.06
CA ALA A 34 -15.56 -15.25 6.84
C ALA A 34 -15.06 -16.69 6.54
N MET A 35 -13.77 -16.95 6.79
CA MET A 35 -13.19 -18.28 6.58
C MET A 35 -13.74 -19.31 7.58
N ARG A 36 -14.05 -18.88 8.81
CA ARG A 36 -14.64 -19.72 9.87
C ARG A 36 -16.13 -20.04 9.61
N MET A 37 -16.86 -19.12 8.97
CA MET A 37 -18.27 -19.31 8.59
C MET A 37 -18.45 -20.18 7.32
N ALA A 38 -17.47 -20.18 6.41
CA ALA A 38 -17.48 -21.04 5.22
C ALA A 38 -17.23 -22.52 5.56
N ALA A 39 -16.35 -22.79 6.54
CA ALA A 39 -16.06 -24.15 7.00
C ALA A 39 -17.23 -24.81 7.77
N ALA A 40 -18.16 -24.01 8.30
CA ALA A 40 -19.32 -24.49 9.08
C ALA A 40 -20.55 -24.86 8.21
N LYS A 41 -20.56 -24.55 6.90
CA LYS A 41 -21.68 -24.85 5.99
C LYS A 41 -21.47 -26.13 5.16
N GLY A 42 -20.92 -27.17 5.78
CA GLY A 42 -20.95 -28.53 5.23
C GLY A 42 -22.23 -29.25 5.62
N ASN A 43 -22.93 -29.85 4.63
CA ASN A 43 -24.10 -30.73 4.71
C ASN A 43 -25.50 -30.12 4.91
N THR A 44 -26.14 -29.76 3.79
CA THR A 44 -27.57 -30.03 3.57
C THR A 44 -27.82 -30.47 2.13
N LYS A 45 -28.01 -31.78 1.93
CA LYS A 45 -28.61 -32.36 0.73
C LYS A 45 -30.07 -31.93 0.64
N GLN A 46 -30.44 -31.21 -0.42
CA GLN A 46 -31.84 -31.13 -0.86
C GLN A 46 -31.98 -31.77 -2.25
N LYS A 47 -32.54 -32.98 -2.22
CA LYS A 47 -33.25 -33.60 -3.34
C LYS A 47 -34.29 -32.61 -3.87
N GLN A 48 -34.25 -32.33 -5.17
CA GLN A 48 -35.43 -31.83 -5.88
C GLN A 48 -35.74 -32.77 -7.04
N GLY A 49 -37.04 -33.01 -7.18
CA GLY A 49 -37.63 -34.14 -7.85
C GLY A 49 -37.60 -34.05 -9.37
N LYS A 50 -37.63 -35.24 -9.96
CA LYS A 50 -38.11 -35.56 -11.30
C LYS A 50 -39.39 -34.77 -11.63
N MET A 51 -39.36 -33.95 -12.68
CA MET A 51 -40.51 -33.66 -13.55
C MET A 51 -39.98 -33.54 -14.97
N GLY A 52 -40.46 -34.44 -15.84
CA GLY A 52 -39.98 -34.59 -17.21
C GLY A 52 -40.41 -33.42 -18.11
N ALA A 53 -39.45 -32.90 -18.87
CA ALA A 53 -39.70 -32.14 -20.07
C ALA A 53 -38.90 -32.78 -21.20
N LYS A 54 -39.60 -33.40 -22.16
CA LYS A 54 -39.02 -33.91 -23.41
C LYS A 54 -38.32 -32.76 -24.13
N LYS A 55 -36.99 -32.75 -24.14
CA LYS A 55 -36.21 -31.89 -25.02
C LYS A 55 -36.28 -32.46 -26.44
N VAL A 56 -37.12 -31.87 -27.28
CA VAL A 56 -37.02 -32.01 -28.73
C VAL A 56 -35.73 -31.31 -29.15
N ALA A 57 -34.77 -32.07 -29.66
CA ALA A 57 -33.51 -31.58 -30.18
C ALA A 57 -33.79 -30.71 -31.41
N LYS A 58 -33.75 -29.39 -31.25
CA LYS A 58 -33.66 -28.46 -32.38
C LYS A 58 -32.21 -28.46 -32.85
N LYS A 59 -31.96 -29.04 -34.03
CA LYS A 59 -30.65 -28.99 -34.69
C LYS A 59 -30.20 -27.53 -34.86
N PRO A 60 -28.92 -27.19 -34.67
CA PRO A 60 -28.43 -25.84 -34.95
C PRO A 60 -28.37 -25.62 -36.47
N ASP A 61 -28.90 -24.48 -36.93
CA ASP A 61 -28.86 -24.08 -38.34
C ASP A 61 -27.41 -23.92 -38.83
N PRO A 62 -27.03 -24.49 -39.99
CA PRO A 62 -25.70 -24.37 -40.55
C PRO A 62 -25.60 -23.02 -41.29
N GLY A 63 -25.48 -21.93 -40.53
CA GLY A 63 -25.48 -20.59 -41.12
C GLY A 63 -24.89 -19.47 -40.28
N ALA A 64 -24.54 -19.73 -39.00
CA ALA A 64 -23.88 -18.75 -38.17
C ALA A 64 -22.39 -18.63 -38.58
N LYS A 65 -22.13 -17.88 -39.66
CA LYS A 65 -20.80 -17.32 -39.91
C LYS A 65 -20.39 -16.62 -38.61
N LYS A 66 -19.32 -17.13 -37.97
CA LYS A 66 -18.61 -16.44 -36.88
C LYS A 66 -18.25 -15.05 -37.38
N GLY A 67 -19.13 -14.08 -37.13
CA GLY A 67 -18.79 -12.68 -37.25
C GLY A 67 -17.61 -12.48 -36.33
N LYS A 68 -16.45 -12.14 -36.89
CA LYS A 68 -15.33 -11.64 -36.11
C LYS A 68 -15.84 -10.36 -35.45
N GLY A 69 -16.39 -10.49 -34.25
CA GLY A 69 -16.93 -9.41 -33.47
C GLY A 69 -15.82 -8.41 -33.21
N LYS A 70 -15.81 -7.32 -33.98
CA LYS A 70 -15.09 -6.09 -33.64
C LYS A 70 -15.82 -5.37 -32.49
N GLY A 71 -16.15 -6.10 -31.43
CA GLY A 71 -16.66 -5.56 -30.17
C GLY A 71 -15.51 -5.20 -29.24
N LEU A 72 -15.80 -4.57 -28.10
CA LEU A 72 -14.83 -4.28 -27.03
C LEU A 72 -13.96 -5.50 -26.69
N GLU A 73 -14.52 -6.71 -26.76
CA GLU A 73 -13.83 -7.97 -26.52
C GLU A 73 -12.58 -8.18 -27.38
N GLY A 74 -12.54 -7.66 -28.62
CA GLY A 74 -11.37 -7.78 -29.50
C GLY A 74 -10.24 -6.79 -29.22
N LYS A 75 -10.57 -5.56 -28.78
CA LYS A 75 -9.59 -4.52 -28.45
C LYS A 75 -8.93 -4.76 -27.09
N TYR A 76 -9.70 -5.30 -26.14
CA TYR A 76 -9.24 -5.57 -24.78
C TYR A 76 -8.88 -7.03 -24.52
N ALA A 77 -8.99 -7.92 -25.52
CA ALA A 77 -8.58 -9.33 -25.40
C ALA A 77 -7.15 -9.49 -24.90
N LEU A 78 -6.21 -8.66 -25.38
CA LEU A 78 -4.82 -8.69 -24.92
C LEU A 78 -4.70 -8.25 -23.46
N HIS A 79 -5.39 -7.17 -23.08
CA HIS A 79 -5.38 -6.67 -21.70
C HIS A 79 -5.99 -7.69 -20.73
N ALA A 80 -7.12 -8.31 -21.10
CA ALA A 80 -7.73 -9.40 -20.34
C ALA A 80 -6.77 -10.59 -20.20
N LYS A 81 -6.09 -10.97 -21.29
CA LYS A 81 -5.10 -12.05 -21.29
C LYS A 81 -3.88 -11.73 -20.41
N VAL A 82 -3.42 -10.48 -20.34
CA VAL A 82 -2.32 -10.06 -19.45
C VAL A 82 -2.74 -10.11 -17.99
N LEU A 83 -3.98 -9.76 -17.68
CA LEU A 83 -4.53 -9.87 -16.32
C LEU A 83 -4.76 -11.32 -15.90
N GLU A 84 -5.17 -12.17 -16.83
CA GLU A 84 -5.39 -13.61 -16.61
C GLU A 84 -4.09 -14.44 -16.69
N ALA A 85 -3.00 -13.86 -17.21
CA ALA A 85 -1.72 -14.53 -17.28
C ALA A 85 -1.26 -14.88 -15.86
N ARG A 86 -1.29 -16.18 -15.55
CA ARG A 86 -0.67 -16.70 -14.34
C ARG A 86 0.83 -16.45 -14.45
N GLY A 87 1.40 -15.82 -13.42
CA GLY A 87 2.82 -15.47 -13.37
C GLY A 87 3.71 -16.68 -13.66
N GLU A 88 4.89 -16.40 -14.18
CA GLU A 88 5.92 -17.39 -14.52
C GLU A 88 6.19 -18.37 -13.37
N GLU A 89 6.70 -19.56 -13.72
CA GLU A 89 7.10 -20.56 -12.74
C GLU A 89 8.08 -19.94 -11.75
N ARG A 90 7.79 -20.08 -10.46
CA ARG A 90 8.64 -19.52 -9.42
C ARG A 90 9.96 -20.28 -9.47
N TYR A 91 11.07 -19.56 -9.64
CA TYR A 91 12.40 -20.13 -9.51
C TYR A 91 12.53 -20.87 -8.16
N GLU A 92 12.95 -22.13 -8.21
CA GLU A 92 13.19 -22.95 -7.03
C GLU A 92 14.46 -22.46 -6.33
N ARG A 93 14.31 -21.93 -5.12
CA ARG A 93 15.44 -21.48 -4.31
C ARG A 93 15.98 -22.64 -3.51
N SER A 94 17.31 -22.76 -3.43
CA SER A 94 17.93 -23.68 -2.48
C SER A 94 17.68 -23.20 -1.04
N GLU A 95 17.78 -24.13 -0.07
CA GLU A 95 17.59 -23.80 1.36
C GLU A 95 18.62 -22.77 1.84
N GLU A 96 19.85 -22.86 1.34
CA GLU A 96 20.93 -21.91 1.63
C GLU A 96 20.60 -20.50 1.14
N GLN A 97 20.05 -20.37 -0.08
CA GLN A 97 19.62 -19.07 -0.63
C GLN A 97 18.48 -18.48 0.20
N VAL A 98 17.52 -19.30 0.62
CA VAL A 98 16.42 -18.85 1.48
C VAL A 98 16.93 -18.39 2.85
N ALA A 99 17.95 -19.03 3.41
CA ALA A 99 18.58 -18.60 4.65
C ALA A 99 19.30 -17.25 4.48
N ALA A 100 20.10 -17.10 3.42
CA ALA A 100 20.81 -15.85 3.09
C ALA A 100 19.83 -14.69 2.86
N ASP A 101 18.78 -14.90 2.08
CA ASP A 101 17.74 -13.90 1.82
C ASP A 101 17.05 -13.44 3.12
N ARG A 102 16.83 -14.37 4.06
CA ARG A 102 16.25 -14.05 5.37
C ARG A 102 17.18 -13.18 6.21
N GLU A 103 18.48 -13.40 6.14
CA GLU A 103 19.47 -12.58 6.84
C GLU A 103 19.53 -11.17 6.24
N ILE A 104 19.62 -11.06 4.91
CA ILE A 104 19.58 -9.78 4.19
C ILE A 104 18.30 -9.00 4.53
N ALA A 105 17.14 -9.66 4.54
CA ALA A 105 15.87 -9.02 4.88
C ALA A 105 15.84 -8.49 6.33
N LYS A 106 16.44 -9.23 7.28
CA LYS A 106 16.54 -8.79 8.68
C LYS A 106 17.46 -7.57 8.80
N GLU A 107 18.62 -7.60 8.14
CA GLU A 107 19.56 -6.47 8.15
C GLU A 107 18.96 -5.23 7.50
N PHE A 108 18.33 -5.38 6.34
CA PHE A 108 17.61 -4.30 5.68
C PHE A 108 16.56 -3.68 6.59
N THR A 109 15.77 -4.52 7.27
CA THR A 109 14.75 -4.05 8.22
C THR A 109 15.36 -3.29 9.39
N ARG A 110 16.48 -3.77 9.94
CA ARG A 110 17.21 -3.08 11.02
C ARG A 110 17.72 -1.72 10.58
N GLN A 111 18.37 -1.65 9.43
CA GLN A 111 18.90 -0.39 8.87
C GLN A 111 17.78 0.60 8.55
N ARG A 112 16.70 0.14 7.92
CA ARG A 112 15.52 0.96 7.63
C ARG A 112 14.91 1.52 8.91
N MET A 113 14.78 0.72 9.96
CA MET A 113 14.22 1.17 11.23
C MET A 113 15.13 2.16 11.93
N ARG A 114 16.45 1.97 11.88
CA ARG A 114 17.42 2.94 12.38
C ARG A 114 17.26 4.29 11.69
N ARG A 115 17.22 4.33 10.36
CA ARG A 115 16.99 5.56 9.58
C ARG A 115 15.67 6.22 9.96
N HIS A 116 14.60 5.44 10.11
CA HIS A 116 13.30 5.96 10.52
C HIS A 116 13.38 6.62 11.91
N ILE A 117 13.98 5.97 12.89
CA ILE A 117 14.16 6.51 14.24
C ILE A 117 14.99 7.80 14.21
N GLU A 118 16.08 7.84 13.44
CA GLU A 118 16.90 9.04 13.27
C GLU A 118 16.10 10.20 12.67
N GLN A 119 15.30 9.94 11.64
CA GLN A 119 14.39 10.93 11.04
C GLN A 119 13.36 11.42 12.04
N GLN A 120 12.72 10.53 12.79
CA GLN A 120 11.72 10.90 13.80
C GLN A 120 12.33 11.76 14.91
N LYS A 121 13.50 11.37 15.43
CA LYS A 121 14.24 12.18 16.43
C LYS A 121 14.53 13.58 15.91
N TRP A 122 14.97 13.69 14.67
CA TRP A 122 15.25 14.97 14.04
C TRP A 122 13.99 15.83 13.83
N LEU A 123 12.88 15.22 13.36
CA LEU A 123 11.58 15.88 13.24
C LEU A 123 11.07 16.40 14.59
N THR A 124 11.06 15.55 15.62
CA THR A 124 10.65 15.95 16.97
C THR A 124 11.53 17.07 17.52
N ARG A 125 12.85 17.02 17.29
CA ARG A 125 13.76 18.09 17.69
C ARG A 125 13.45 19.41 16.98
N LYS A 126 13.18 19.37 15.67
CA LYS A 126 12.79 20.56 14.89
C LYS A 126 11.50 21.19 15.40
N ILE A 127 10.51 20.37 15.75
CA ILE A 127 9.24 20.86 16.32
C ILE A 127 9.50 21.58 17.64
N ARG A 128 10.26 20.97 18.56
CA ARG A 128 10.62 21.60 19.85
C ARG A 128 11.34 22.93 19.67
N LEU A 129 12.36 22.96 18.81
CA LEU A 129 13.12 24.18 18.54
C LEU A 129 12.26 25.27 17.89
N ARG A 130 11.32 24.89 17.01
CA ARG A 130 10.33 25.83 16.45
C ARG A 130 9.46 26.42 17.56
N ASP A 131 8.94 25.59 18.44
CA ASP A 131 8.04 26.03 19.51
C ASP A 131 8.78 26.95 20.51
N GLU A 132 10.00 26.58 20.91
CA GLU A 132 10.90 27.41 21.73
C GLU A 132 11.22 28.75 21.05
N ALA A 133 11.46 28.75 19.73
CA ALA A 133 11.71 29.97 18.97
C ALA A 133 10.48 30.88 18.91
N ILE A 134 9.26 30.32 18.77
CA ILE A 134 8.02 31.10 18.81
C ILE A 134 7.81 31.71 20.20
N GLU A 135 8.11 30.97 21.27
CA GLU A 135 8.00 31.48 22.64
C GLU A 135 8.97 32.63 22.94
N ALA A 136 10.15 32.61 22.32
CA ALA A 136 11.15 33.66 22.45
C ALA A 136 10.82 34.96 21.69
N LEU A 137 9.80 34.96 20.81
CA LEU A 137 9.37 36.17 20.10
C LEU A 137 8.67 37.18 21.03
N PRO A 138 8.62 38.47 20.65
CA PRO A 138 7.75 39.46 21.29
C PRO A 138 6.27 39.06 21.19
N GLU A 139 5.47 39.42 22.19
CA GLU A 139 4.06 38.99 22.32
C GLU A 139 3.20 39.34 21.08
N GLU A 140 3.46 40.49 20.46
CA GLU A 140 2.78 40.97 19.25
C GLU A 140 2.94 40.00 18.06
N LEU A 141 4.10 39.35 17.94
CA LEU A 141 4.46 38.48 16.81
C LEU A 141 4.16 36.99 17.08
N LYS A 142 3.89 36.61 18.33
CA LYS A 142 3.57 35.22 18.68
C LYS A 142 2.27 34.74 18.05
N ALA A 143 1.29 35.64 17.91
CA ALA A 143 0.01 35.31 17.28
C ALA A 143 0.21 34.97 15.79
N GLU A 144 1.00 35.78 15.08
CA GLU A 144 1.33 35.55 13.67
C GLU A 144 2.18 34.30 13.48
N GLY A 145 3.19 34.08 14.33
CA GLY A 145 4.04 32.87 14.27
C GLY A 145 3.32 31.55 14.55
N ARG A 146 2.14 31.58 15.18
CA ARG A 146 1.28 30.40 15.39
C ARG A 146 0.23 30.19 14.29
N SER A 147 0.05 31.17 13.41
CA SER A 147 -0.84 31.02 12.27
C SER A 147 -0.30 29.98 11.29
N LEU A 148 -1.20 29.23 10.66
CA LEU A 148 -0.84 28.24 9.66
C LEU A 148 -0.62 28.94 8.31
N ASP A 149 0.54 28.74 7.72
CA ASP A 149 0.81 29.12 6.34
C ASP A 149 -0.18 28.43 5.39
N GLN A 150 -0.83 29.22 4.54
CA GLN A 150 -1.80 28.76 3.54
C GLN A 150 -1.21 28.72 2.13
N GLU A 151 0.06 29.13 1.96
CA GLU A 151 0.69 29.09 0.66
C GLU A 151 0.95 27.64 0.20
N ASP A 152 0.56 27.34 -1.03
CA ASP A 152 0.87 26.08 -1.67
C ASP A 152 2.37 25.99 -2.00
N PHE A 153 2.88 24.76 -2.15
CA PHE A 153 4.25 24.58 -2.59
C PHE A 153 4.46 25.14 -4.00
N PRO A 154 5.63 25.78 -4.27
CA PRO A 154 5.91 26.32 -5.59
C PRO A 154 5.96 25.20 -6.64
N MET A 155 5.27 25.42 -7.77
CA MET A 155 5.16 24.43 -8.85
C MET A 155 6.51 24.13 -9.53
N ASP A 156 7.47 25.04 -9.42
CA ASP A 156 8.83 24.90 -9.96
C ASP A 156 9.75 24.03 -9.09
N ARG A 157 9.23 23.43 -8.00
CA ARG A 157 10.01 22.54 -7.13
C ARG A 157 10.29 21.22 -7.83
N HIS A 158 11.48 21.13 -8.44
CA HIS A 158 11.97 19.90 -9.03
C HIS A 158 12.17 18.79 -7.99
N ILE A 159 11.63 17.60 -8.30
CA ILE A 159 11.97 16.36 -7.60
C ILE A 159 13.30 15.86 -8.16
N TRP A 160 14.09 15.21 -7.32
CA TRP A 160 15.36 14.65 -7.75
C TRP A 160 15.13 13.59 -8.84
N THR A 161 15.77 13.80 -9.99
CA THR A 161 15.82 12.87 -11.11
C THR A 161 17.09 12.01 -11.02
N GLU A 162 17.08 10.83 -11.66
CA GLU A 162 18.25 9.94 -11.69
C GLU A 162 19.48 10.61 -12.31
N PHE A 163 19.27 11.43 -13.35
CA PHE A 163 20.30 12.22 -14.02
C PHE A 163 19.97 13.71 -13.90
N PRO A 164 20.97 14.58 -13.65
CA PRO A 164 20.74 16.01 -13.65
C PRO A 164 20.30 16.50 -15.04
N PRO A 165 19.46 17.54 -15.13
CA PRO A 165 19.01 18.07 -16.41
C PRO A 165 20.18 18.66 -17.21
N ILE A 166 20.17 18.43 -18.53
CA ILE A 166 21.16 19.00 -19.44
C ILE A 166 20.85 20.50 -19.60
N LYS A 167 21.85 21.36 -19.40
CA LYS A 167 21.68 22.81 -19.53
C LYS A 167 21.17 23.18 -20.93
N GLY A 168 20.04 23.89 -20.99
CA GLY A 168 19.44 24.38 -22.24
C GLY A 168 18.69 23.32 -23.05
N PHE A 169 18.48 22.11 -22.51
CA PHE A 169 17.65 21.10 -23.14
C PHE A 169 16.25 21.13 -22.52
N ASP A 170 15.28 21.69 -23.25
CA ASP A 170 13.87 21.69 -22.88
C ASP A 170 13.16 20.54 -23.61
N PRO A 171 12.81 19.42 -22.94
CA PRO A 171 12.15 18.28 -23.58
C PRO A 171 10.72 18.60 -24.06
N THR A 172 10.16 19.73 -23.63
CA THR A 172 8.84 20.24 -24.02
C THR A 172 8.90 21.28 -25.14
N ALA A 173 10.09 21.72 -25.57
CA ALA A 173 10.22 22.57 -26.73
C ALA A 173 9.85 21.75 -27.98
N GLU A 174 8.87 22.24 -28.76
CA GLU A 174 8.49 21.62 -30.02
C GLU A 174 9.76 21.37 -30.86
N GLU A 175 9.99 20.11 -31.24
CA GLU A 175 11.11 19.71 -32.09
C GLU A 175 10.97 20.47 -33.41
N LYS A 176 11.68 21.60 -33.56
CA LYS A 176 11.74 22.31 -34.85
C LYS A 176 12.24 21.30 -35.88
N PRO A 177 11.52 21.08 -36.99
CA PRO A 177 11.92 20.09 -37.98
C PRO A 177 13.33 20.43 -38.44
N ARG A 178 14.24 19.45 -38.33
CA ARG A 178 15.62 19.61 -38.80
C ARG A 178 15.57 20.01 -40.27
N PRO A 179 16.29 21.07 -40.70
CA PRO A 179 16.30 21.45 -42.11
C PRO A 179 16.81 20.27 -42.92
N LYS A 180 16.05 19.88 -43.95
CA LYS A 180 16.48 18.85 -44.89
C LYS A 180 17.76 19.35 -45.55
N VAL A 181 18.87 18.66 -45.31
CA VAL A 181 20.10 18.88 -46.05
C VAL A 181 19.83 18.33 -47.45
N GLU A 182 19.65 19.22 -48.43
CA GLU A 182 19.62 18.84 -49.84
C GLU A 182 21.02 18.31 -50.19
N ALA A 183 21.05 17.07 -50.66
CA ALA A 183 22.26 16.37 -51.09
C ALA A 183 22.68 16.79 -52.50
#